data_AF-A0A673FSX7-F1
#
_entry.id   AF-A0A673FSX7-F1
#
_cell.length_a   1.000
_cell.length_b   1.000
_cell.length_c   1.000
_cell.angle_alpha   90.00
_cell.angle_beta   90.00
_cell.angle_gamma   90.00
#
_symmetry.space_group_name_H-M   'P 1'
#
loop_
_entity.id
_entity.type
_entity.pdbx_description
1 polymer ?
#
loop_
_entity_poly.entity_id
_entity_poly.type
_entity_poly.pdbx_seq_one_letter_code
_entity_poly.pdbx_strand_id
1 'polypeptide(L)' 'MIFHLLWFQTIDQFEYDGCDNCESYLQMKGNREMVYECTSSSFDGVIAMMSSEDSWVAKWQRIGEYLSALYL' A
#
# COMPACT_ATOMS: atom_id res chain seq x y z
N MET A 1 7.47 3.73 -14.15
CA MET A 1 6.86 2.39 -14.05
C MET A 1 6.74 2.06 -12.57
N ILE A 2 6.00 2.90 -11.84
CA ILE A 2 5.80 2.79 -10.40
C ILE A 2 4.36 2.32 -10.27
N PHE A 3 4.18 1.02 -10.09
CA PHE A 3 2.88 0.50 -9.68
C PHE A 3 2.49 1.28 -8.42
N HIS A 4 1.33 1.94 -8.44
CA HIS A 4 0.82 2.69 -7.31
C HIS A 4 0.62 1.75 -6.12
N LEU A 5 1.67 1.52 -5.34
CA LEU A 5 1.53 1.01 -3.98
C LEU A 5 0.92 2.15 -3.18
N LEU A 6 -0.41 2.14 -3.12
CA LEU A 6 -1.16 3.09 -2.32
C LEU A 6 -1.05 2.71 -0.84
N TRP A 7 -0.56 1.53 -0.48
CA TRP A 7 -0.47 1.09 0.91
C TRP A 7 0.75 1.68 1.63
N PHE A 8 0.55 2.29 2.80
CA PHE A 8 1.62 2.91 3.59
C PHE A 8 1.96 2.06 4.82
N GLN A 9 3.20 1.57 4.88
CA GLN A 9 3.77 0.80 5.99
C GLN A 9 5.26 1.13 6.14
N THR A 10 5.86 0.72 7.25
CA THR A 10 7.32 0.77 7.40
C THR A 10 7.99 -0.32 6.56
N ILE A 11 9.27 -0.13 6.22
CA ILE A 11 10.04 -1.12 5.45
C ILE A 11 10.07 -2.46 6.16
N ASP A 12 10.23 -2.47 7.49
CA ASP A 12 10.29 -3.71 8.27
C ASP A 12 8.93 -4.43 8.30
N GLN A 13 7.82 -3.69 8.23
CA GLN A 13 6.48 -4.28 8.08
C GLN A 13 6.30 -4.92 6.70
N PHE A 14 6.71 -4.24 5.63
CA PHE A 14 6.68 -4.83 4.29
C PHE A 14 7.56 -6.08 4.17
N GLU A 15 8.73 -6.10 4.82
CA GLU A 15 9.60 -7.28 4.83
C GLU A 15 9.01 -8.43 5.64
N TYR A 16 8.40 -8.15 6.80
CA TYR A 16 7.90 -9.19 7.70
C TYR A 16 6.51 -9.72 7.31
N ASP A 17 5.58 -8.83 7.02
CA ASP A 17 4.17 -9.15 6.76
C ASP A 17 3.84 -9.19 5.26
N GLY A 18 4.58 -8.44 4.44
CA GLY A 18 4.26 -8.25 3.03
C GLY A 18 3.27 -7.10 2.83
N CYS A 19 2.72 -6.98 1.62
CA CYS A 19 1.66 -6.01 1.32
C CYS A 19 0.30 -6.69 1.29
N ASP A 20 -0.57 -6.44 2.27
CA ASP A 20 -1.88 -7.12 2.39
C ASP A 20 -2.75 -7.02 1.12
N ASN A 21 -2.64 -5.92 0.38
CA ASN A 21 -3.38 -5.72 -0.87
C ASN A 21 -2.70 -6.33 -2.10
N CYS A 22 -1.39 -6.59 -2.07
CA CYS A 22 -0.59 -6.89 -3.27
C CYS A 22 0.28 -8.14 -3.18
N GLU A 23 0.34 -8.81 -2.03
CA GLU A 23 1.29 -9.90 -1.76
C GLU A 23 1.12 -11.07 -2.73
N SER A 24 -0.11 -11.35 -3.16
CA SER A 24 -0.41 -12.38 -4.17
C SER A 24 0.29 -12.14 -5.52
N TYR A 25 0.64 -10.89 -5.82
CA TYR A 25 1.29 -10.51 -7.08
C TYR A 25 2.76 -10.14 -6.90
N LEU A 26 3.11 -9.41 -5.84
CA LEU A 26 4.44 -8.85 -5.64
C LEU A 26 5.38 -9.74 -4.82
N GLN A 27 4.85 -10.61 -3.96
CA GLN A 27 5.61 -11.59 -3.17
C GLN A 27 6.85 -11.00 -2.49
N MET A 28 6.67 -9.87 -1.80
CA MET A 28 7.77 -9.12 -1.19
C MET A 28 8.13 -9.59 0.22
N LYS A 29 7.30 -10.44 0.84
CA LYS A 29 7.53 -10.98 2.18
C LYS A 29 8.84 -11.76 2.26
N GLY A 30 9.67 -11.41 3.24
CA GLY A 30 11.00 -11.97 3.45
C GLY A 30 12.06 -11.55 2.42
N ASN A 31 11.72 -10.65 1.49
CA ASN A 31 12.62 -10.20 0.43
C ASN A 31 12.75 -8.67 0.46
N ARG A 32 13.70 -8.19 1.26
CA ARG A 32 13.96 -6.76 1.44
C ARG A 32 14.35 -6.03 0.15
N GLU A 33 15.01 -6.70 -0.79
CA GLU A 33 15.36 -6.11 -2.10
C GLU A 33 14.10 -5.83 -2.91
N MET A 34 13.17 -6.80 -2.98
CA MET A 34 11.86 -6.62 -3.61
C MET A 34 11.05 -5.51 -2.95
N VAL A 35 11.12 -5.35 -1.62
CA VAL A 35 10.48 -4.23 -0.92
C VAL A 35 11.01 -2.89 -1.44
N TYR A 36 12.32 -2.73 -1.61
CA TYR A 36 12.91 -1.50 -2.16
C TYR A 36 12.56 -1.26 -3.63
N GLU A 37 12.42 -2.32 -4.43
CA GLU A 37 12.05 -2.17 -5.85
C GLU A 37 10.56 -1.86 -6.04
N CYS A 38 9.70 -2.39 -5.17
CA CYS A 38 8.26 -2.23 -5.29
C CYS A 38 7.74 -0.97 -4.57
N THR A 39 8.41 -0.52 -3.51
CA THR A 39 7.97 0.61 -2.67
C THR A 39 8.75 1.90 -2.92
N SER A 40 8.22 3.03 -2.47
CA SER A 40 8.89 4.34 -2.52
C SER A 40 8.90 4.99 -1.15
N SER A 41 10.05 5.52 -0.73
CA SER A 41 10.16 6.37 0.47
C SER A 41 9.75 7.83 0.22
N SER A 42 9.57 8.20 -1.04
CA SER A 42 9.15 9.54 -1.45
C SER A 42 7.66 9.54 -1.74
N PHE A 43 6.90 10.25 -0.90
CA PHE A 43 5.46 10.38 -0.98
C PHE A 43 5.03 11.78 -0.52
N ASP A 44 3.83 12.22 -0.92
CA ASP A 44 3.26 13.50 -0.50
C ASP A 44 1.82 13.31 -0.02
N GLY A 45 1.59 13.66 1.24
CA GLY A 45 0.33 13.38 1.92
C GLY A 45 0.18 11.91 2.36
N VAL A 46 -0.70 11.71 3.34
CA VAL A 46 -1.13 10.39 3.81
C VAL A 46 -2.62 10.44 4.11
N ILE A 47 -3.38 9.44 3.68
CA ILE A 47 -4.82 9.30 3.90
C ILE A 47 -5.06 8.12 4.84
N ALA A 48 -5.65 8.38 6.00
CA ALA A 48 -6.17 7.31 6.86
C ALA A 48 -7.55 6.86 6.35
N MET A 49 -7.61 5.72 5.66
CA MET A 49 -8.84 5.17 5.12
C MET A 49 -9.45 4.16 6.10
N MET A 50 -10.57 4.52 6.70
CA MET A 50 -11.26 3.67 7.69
C MET A 50 -12.42 2.87 7.06
N SER A 51 -13.13 3.47 6.09
CA SER A 51 -14.24 2.84 5.37
C SER A 51 -14.14 3.22 3.89
N SER A 52 -13.60 2.30 3.09
CA SER A 52 -13.34 2.50 1.65
C SER A 52 -14.62 2.43 0.80
N GLU A 53 -15.60 1.60 1.19
CA GLU A 53 -16.85 1.39 0.45
C GLU A 53 -17.72 2.67 0.33
N ASP A 54 -17.78 3.47 1.39
CA ASP A 54 -18.62 4.67 1.49
C ASP A 54 -17.87 5.99 1.35
N SER A 55 -16.54 5.95 1.20
CA SER A 55 -15.72 7.16 1.11
C SER A 55 -15.62 7.71 -0.31
N TRP A 56 -15.99 8.99 -0.49
CA TRP A 56 -15.75 9.69 -1.76
C TRP A 56 -14.25 9.78 -2.08
N VAL A 57 -13.41 9.96 -1.05
CA VAL A 57 -11.94 9.99 -1.20
C VAL A 57 -11.44 8.64 -1.71
N ALA A 58 -11.98 7.53 -1.21
CA ALA A 58 -11.63 6.19 -1.69
C ALA A 58 -12.01 5.99 -3.16
N LYS A 59 -13.19 6.46 -3.57
CA LYS A 59 -13.63 6.40 -4.98
C LYS A 59 -12.72 7.24 -5.88
N TRP A 60 -12.36 8.44 -5.43
CA TRP A 60 -11.45 9.33 -6.17
C TRP A 60 -10.06 8.71 -6.35
N GLN A 61 -9.51 8.11 -5.28
CA GLN A 61 -8.22 7.44 -5.29
C GLN A 61 -8.25 6.02 -5.89
N ARG A 62 -9.43 5.55 -6.33
CA ARG A 62 -9.65 4.18 -6.85
C ARG A 62 -9.25 3.08 -5.86
N ILE A 63 -9.47 3.33 -4.58
CA ILE A 63 -9.20 2.40 -3.46
C ILE A 63 -10.45 1.88 -2.76
N GLY A 64 -11.61 1.92 -3.44
CA GLY A 64 -12.90 1.54 -2.84
C GLY A 64 -13.01 0.07 -2.40
N GLU A 65 -12.20 -0.83 -2.96
CA GLU A 65 -12.22 -2.27 -2.64
C GLU A 65 -11.05 -2.71 -1.75
N TYR A 66 -10.16 -1.80 -1.35
CA TYR A 66 -9.02 -2.15 -0.50
C TYR A 66 -9.34 -2.04 1.00
N LEU A 67 -8.51 -2.71 1.80
CA LEU A 67 -8.63 -2.80 3.26
C LEU A 67 -8.48 -1.43 3.95
N SER A 68 -9.00 -1.32 5.17
CA SER A 68 -8.83 -0.11 5.98
C SER A 68 -7.38 0.03 6.44
N ALA A 69 -6.69 1.10 6.03
CA ALA A 69 -5.29 1.34 6.35
C ALA A 69 -4.86 2.79 6.03
N LEU A 70 -3.57 3.07 6.17
CA LEU A 70 -2.94 4.29 5.68
C LEU A 70 -2.61 4.14 4.19
N TYR A 71 -2.95 5.17 3.42
CA TYR A 71 -2.69 5.23 2.00
C TYR A 71 -1.91 6.47 1.56
N LEU A 72 -1.16 6.34 0.47
CA LEU A 72 -0.46 7.41 -0.24
C LEU A 72 -1.29 7.96 -1.40
#